data_AF-A0AB39RIC5-F1
#
_entry.id   AF-A0AB39RIC5-F1
#
_cell.length_a   1.000
_cell.length_b   1.000
_cell.length_c   1.000
_cell.angle_alpha   90.00
_cell.angle_beta   90.00
_cell.angle_gamma   90.00
#
_symmetry.space_group_name_H-M   'P 1'
#
loop_
_entity.id
_entity.type
_entity.pdbx_description
1 polymer ?
#
loop_
_entity_poly.entity_id
_entity_poly.type
_entity_poly.pdbx_seq_one_letter_code
_entity_poly.pdbx_strand_id
1 'polypeptide(L)'
;MTGPIPFDDRFDEPDQLREQLRLLLRYRVVMALGAVLGLLGGLALALYGADTYSSTSEVLVRASADPFGTVIVPADNQVSMSTEQQIAASAAVALRAAHTLGQPDSRAAALQDRLRVTNPTKSQVLRFEFASDAPQHAARGANAFAEAYLADRKSRNDAAVQRAVGGMKQQIAALTRQKKKDSENGTATSAVKSEIGSLQKRVSEISSRDTNGGDIVRRGAAPTLPSGPGWRTLLALGLACGAVLGILLAWLCSALDGRVRSAREVQAALRAPVLGVLPHDGPAGDSLLTVGRTDGARTEAYRSLAYRLEQTGFSESGDRLLVVAPRRWEAAGAVAANLAAAFAELGKKVVLVDADPDTPSLAARLPLVPAGARTGKATSLPGGGVLVDAGPAGWFAACSSGRSGRPIQAEVSQAMGQMASGTGSPTAVVAAHPLLEHADVLMAARHFGGVLVVTGLHTRREDLRQVSELISCSGGRLLGAVVDAGRARGRVSSAVLRRVKPRSQAESVMPATEPAGRHDTLTVSRG
;
A
#
# COMPACT_ATOMS: atom_id res chain seq x y z
N MET A 1 -11.80 -31.22 -33.49
CA MET A 1 -10.52 -30.63 -33.07
C MET A 1 -10.66 -29.12 -33.12
N THR A 2 -10.99 -28.48 -32.00
CA THR A 2 -11.10 -27.03 -31.88
C THR A 2 -10.25 -26.63 -30.68
N GLY A 3 -9.07 -26.08 -30.97
CA GLY A 3 -8.15 -25.61 -29.94
C GLY A 3 -8.73 -24.43 -29.16
N PRO A 4 -8.21 -24.15 -27.96
CA PRO A 4 -8.67 -23.03 -27.14
C PRO A 4 -8.31 -21.71 -27.82
N ILE A 5 -9.30 -20.83 -27.94
CA ILE A 5 -9.14 -19.46 -28.43
C ILE A 5 -8.23 -18.72 -27.43
N PRO A 6 -7.10 -18.12 -27.87
CA PRO A 6 -6.27 -17.31 -26.99
C PRO A 6 -7.04 -16.04 -26.64
N PHE A 7 -7.32 -15.84 -25.36
CA PHE A 7 -7.82 -14.58 -24.82
C PHE A 7 -6.67 -13.56 -24.86
N ASP A 8 -6.89 -12.44 -25.56
CA ASP A 8 -5.95 -11.33 -25.66
C ASP A 8 -6.01 -10.48 -24.38
N ASP A 9 -5.01 -10.63 -23.51
CA ASP A 9 -4.92 -10.02 -22.17
C ASP A 9 -4.62 -8.50 -22.15
N ARG A 10 -4.55 -7.83 -23.30
CA ARG A 10 -3.97 -6.48 -23.39
C ARG A 10 -4.91 -5.30 -23.09
N PHE A 11 -6.19 -5.53 -22.76
CA PHE A 11 -7.17 -4.43 -22.61
C PHE A 11 -7.94 -4.38 -21.27
N ASP A 12 -7.61 -5.20 -20.26
CA ASP A 12 -8.29 -5.21 -18.94
C ASP A 12 -7.54 -4.45 -17.82
N GLU A 13 -6.38 -3.84 -18.10
CA GLU A 13 -5.55 -3.08 -17.13
C GLU A 13 -6.27 -1.93 -16.37
N PRO A 14 -7.16 -1.11 -16.97
CA PRO A 14 -7.78 -0.01 -16.21
C PRO A 14 -8.83 -0.48 -15.20
N ASP A 15 -9.40 -1.68 -15.37
CA ASP A 15 -10.41 -2.23 -14.46
C ASP A 15 -9.74 -2.89 -13.23
N GLN A 16 -8.57 -3.51 -13.39
CA GLN A 16 -7.80 -4.09 -12.28
C GLN A 16 -7.35 -3.04 -11.25
N LEU A 17 -6.83 -1.89 -11.69
CA LEU A 17 -6.39 -0.81 -10.80
C LEU A 17 -7.56 -0.21 -10.00
N ARG A 18 -8.73 -0.06 -10.64
CA ARG A 18 -9.94 0.45 -9.97
C ARG A 18 -10.48 -0.55 -8.94
N GLU A 19 -10.38 -1.83 -9.23
CA GLU A 19 -10.79 -2.90 -8.31
C GLU A 19 -9.82 -2.98 -7.11
N GLN A 20 -8.51 -2.86 -7.36
CA GLN A 20 -7.48 -2.75 -6.31
C GLN A 20 -7.64 -1.50 -5.43
N LEU A 21 -7.98 -0.34 -6.02
CA LEU A 21 -8.23 0.88 -5.25
C LEU A 21 -9.44 0.72 -4.30
N ARG A 22 -10.50 0.06 -4.78
CA ARG A 22 -11.70 -0.23 -3.96
C ARG A 22 -11.41 -1.22 -2.84
N LEU A 23 -10.52 -2.19 -3.09
CA LEU A 23 -10.05 -3.13 -2.08
C LEU A 23 -9.30 -2.38 -0.94
N LEU A 24 -8.41 -1.44 -1.29
CA LEU A 24 -7.70 -0.61 -0.32
C LEU A 24 -8.64 0.30 0.48
N LEU A 25 -9.61 0.95 -0.18
CA LEU A 25 -10.58 1.85 0.46
C LEU A 25 -11.45 1.18 1.53
N ARG A 26 -11.58 -0.16 1.52
CA ARG A 26 -12.34 -0.90 2.54
C ARG A 26 -11.54 -1.08 3.84
N TYR A 27 -10.21 -1.17 3.75
CA TYR A 27 -9.30 -1.17 4.90
C TYR A 27 -8.87 0.25 5.31
N ARG A 28 -9.68 1.27 5.00
CA ARG A 28 -9.44 2.66 5.41
C ARG A 28 -9.17 2.81 6.91
N VAL A 29 -9.78 1.96 7.73
CA VAL A 29 -9.55 1.96 9.18
C VAL A 29 -8.13 1.48 9.51
N VAL A 30 -7.63 0.45 8.83
CA VAL A 30 -6.25 -0.05 9.01
C VAL A 30 -5.24 0.96 8.48
N MET A 31 -5.50 1.56 7.31
CA MET A 31 -4.65 2.62 6.77
C MET A 31 -4.64 3.86 7.69
N ALA A 32 -5.80 4.27 8.20
CA ALA A 32 -5.91 5.36 9.15
C ALA A 32 -5.20 5.05 10.47
N LEU A 33 -5.34 3.83 10.99
CA LEU A 33 -4.64 3.39 12.20
C LEU A 33 -3.11 3.44 12.01
N GLY A 34 -2.61 2.96 10.86
CA GLY A 34 -1.19 3.05 10.51
C GLY A 34 -0.68 4.50 10.43
N ALA A 35 -1.46 5.39 9.80
CA ALA A 35 -1.12 6.81 9.73
C ALA A 35 -1.14 7.49 11.11
N VAL A 36 -2.10 7.16 11.98
CA VAL A 36 -2.19 7.68 13.36
C VAL A 36 -1.02 7.18 14.19
N LEU A 37 -0.66 5.89 14.10
CA LEU A 37 0.54 5.34 14.75
C LEU A 37 1.82 6.03 14.28
N GLY A 38 1.95 6.29 12.97
CA GLY A 38 3.08 7.03 12.42
C GLY A 38 3.16 8.47 12.92
N LEU A 39 2.03 9.18 13.01
CA LEU A 39 1.96 10.53 13.58
C LEU A 39 2.31 10.54 15.07
N LEU A 40 1.80 9.59 15.85
CA LEU A 40 2.14 9.46 17.27
C LEU A 40 3.62 9.16 17.47
N GLY A 41 4.20 8.29 16.63
CA GLY A 41 5.64 8.01 16.63
C GLY A 41 6.48 9.23 16.27
N GLY A 42 6.09 9.97 15.22
CA GLY A 42 6.74 11.22 14.82
C GLY A 42 6.64 12.31 15.89
N LEU A 43 5.49 12.42 16.57
CA LEU A 43 5.29 13.34 17.69
C LEU A 43 6.12 12.93 18.91
N ALA A 44 6.16 11.65 19.24
CA ALA A 44 6.99 11.14 20.33
C ALA A 44 8.48 11.44 20.06
N LEU A 45 8.97 11.18 18.84
CA LEU A 45 10.35 11.54 18.46
C LEU A 45 10.58 13.05 18.49
N ALA A 46 9.59 13.87 18.18
CA ALA A 46 9.70 15.32 18.27
C ALA A 46 9.71 15.84 19.73
N LEU A 47 9.02 15.16 20.65
CA LEU A 47 8.96 15.54 22.06
C LEU A 47 10.13 14.98 22.88
N TYR A 48 10.63 13.80 22.51
CA TYR A 48 11.75 13.13 23.19
C TYR A 48 13.11 13.36 22.50
N GLY A 49 13.11 13.85 21.26
CA GLY A 49 14.33 14.22 20.55
C GLY A 49 15.02 15.36 21.30
N ALA A 50 16.31 15.17 21.64
CA ALA A 50 17.07 16.21 22.31
C ALA A 50 17.21 17.43 21.39
N ASP A 51 16.71 18.57 21.85
CA ASP A 51 16.91 19.86 21.20
C ASP A 51 18.41 20.16 21.16
N THR A 52 19.01 19.98 19.98
CA THR A 52 20.41 20.30 19.77
C THR A 52 20.51 21.77 19.37
N TYR A 53 21.21 22.57 20.16
CA TYR A 53 21.46 23.99 19.90
C TYR A 53 22.88 24.16 19.37
N SER A 54 23.04 24.82 18.22
CA SER A 54 24.36 25.20 17.71
C SER A 54 24.58 26.72 17.81
N SER A 55 25.77 27.11 18.26
CA SER A 55 26.22 28.51 18.28
C SER A 55 27.53 28.62 17.54
N THR A 56 27.74 29.77 16.90
CA THR A 56 28.86 30.01 15.99
C THR A 56 29.66 31.22 16.41
N SER A 57 30.98 31.06 16.57
CA SER A 57 31.95 32.14 16.77
C SER A 57 32.87 32.28 15.56
N GLU A 58 33.19 33.50 15.16
CA GLU A 58 34.02 33.80 13.98
C GLU A 58 35.33 34.47 14.40
N VAL A 59 36.44 33.93 13.92
CA VAL A 59 37.80 34.38 14.23
C VAL A 59 38.50 34.77 12.93
N LEU A 60 38.96 36.01 12.85
CA LEU A 60 39.84 36.47 11.77
C LEU A 60 41.27 36.06 12.08
N VAL A 61 41.82 35.20 11.24
CA VAL A 61 43.21 34.75 11.30
C VAL A 61 44.08 35.74 10.53
N ARG A 62 44.97 36.44 11.25
CA ARG A 62 45.92 37.34 10.61
C ARG A 62 47.15 36.54 10.16
N ALA A 63 47.61 36.79 8.94
CA ALA A 63 48.89 36.31 8.50
C ALA A 63 49.98 37.00 9.33
N SER A 64 50.68 36.25 10.17
CA SER A 64 51.91 36.70 10.80
C SER A 64 52.96 36.82 9.69
N ALA A 65 53.10 38.01 9.12
CA ALA A 65 54.04 38.29 8.05
C ALA A 65 55.47 37.90 8.48
N ASP A 66 56.13 37.07 7.65
CA ASP A 66 57.52 36.66 7.83
C ASP A 66 58.40 37.92 8.06
N PRO A 67 59.06 38.04 9.23
CA PRO A 67 59.71 39.28 9.63
C PRO A 67 61.00 39.63 8.87
N PHE A 68 61.51 38.77 7.98
CA PHE A 68 62.85 39.01 7.39
C PHE A 68 63.01 38.85 5.89
N GLY A 69 62.10 38.19 5.16
CA GLY A 69 62.30 37.96 3.71
C GLY A 69 63.62 37.24 3.35
N THR A 70 64.35 36.73 4.34
CA THR A 70 65.64 36.03 4.18
C THR A 70 65.45 34.55 3.89
N VAL A 71 64.23 34.04 4.04
CA VAL A 71 63.81 32.77 3.46
C VAL A 71 62.79 33.15 2.40
N ILE A 72 63.03 32.79 1.14
CA ILE A 72 61.92 32.67 0.19
C ILE A 72 61.07 31.55 0.77
N VAL A 73 60.14 31.94 1.62
CA VAL A 73 59.08 31.08 2.07
C VAL A 73 58.30 30.76 0.79
N PRO A 74 58.33 29.50 0.30
CA PRO A 74 57.57 29.15 -0.89
C PRO A 74 56.11 29.55 -0.67
N ALA A 75 55.36 29.84 -1.73
CA ALA A 75 53.95 30.23 -1.63
C ALA A 75 53.10 29.27 -0.75
N ASP A 76 53.57 28.04 -0.51
CA ASP A 76 53.01 27.04 0.42
C ASP A 76 53.01 27.39 1.92
N ASN A 77 53.85 28.32 2.40
CA ASN A 77 53.84 28.73 3.82
C ASN A 77 53.05 30.05 4.03
N GLN A 78 52.31 30.52 3.02
CA GLN A 78 51.17 31.39 3.28
C GLN A 78 50.24 30.65 4.23
N VAL A 79 49.68 31.35 5.23
CA VAL A 79 48.77 30.75 6.23
C VAL A 79 47.69 29.94 5.50
N SER A 80 47.91 28.63 5.44
CA SER A 80 47.01 27.72 4.76
C SER A 80 45.82 27.55 5.67
N MET A 81 44.71 28.17 5.31
CA MET A 81 43.53 28.17 6.17
C MET A 81 42.97 26.77 6.42
N SER A 82 43.24 25.81 5.52
CA SER A 82 42.96 24.39 5.72
C SER A 82 43.79 23.80 6.87
N THR A 83 45.08 24.13 6.94
CA THR A 83 45.97 23.74 8.04
C THR A 83 45.54 24.40 9.34
N GLU A 84 45.19 25.69 9.31
CA GLU A 84 44.66 26.39 10.49
C GLU A 84 43.33 25.80 10.97
N GLN A 85 42.44 25.40 10.04
CA GLN A 85 41.21 24.70 10.38
C GLN A 85 41.47 23.36 11.09
N GLN A 86 42.46 22.59 10.64
CA GLN A 86 42.85 21.33 11.30
C GLN A 86 43.46 21.57 12.68
N ILE A 87 44.28 22.61 12.83
CA ILE A 87 44.87 22.97 14.12
C ILE A 87 43.79 23.46 15.09
N ALA A 88 42.86 24.29 14.62
CA ALA A 88 41.71 24.75 15.38
C ALA A 88 40.81 23.61 15.87
N ALA A 89 40.73 22.51 15.11
CA ALA A 89 40.00 21.30 15.47
C ALA A 89 40.86 20.26 16.21
N SER A 90 42.09 20.59 16.61
CA SER A 90 43.02 19.64 17.24
C SER A 90 42.73 19.39 18.72
N ALA A 91 43.23 18.26 19.24
CA ALA A 91 43.13 17.91 20.65
C ALA A 91 43.80 18.93 21.58
N ALA A 92 44.88 19.57 21.13
CA ALA A 92 45.58 20.60 21.91
C ALA A 92 44.69 21.83 22.17
N VAL A 93 43.93 22.25 21.16
CA VAL A 93 42.96 23.36 21.29
C VAL A 93 41.76 22.91 22.13
N ALA A 94 41.31 21.66 21.99
CA ALA A 94 40.22 21.11 22.81
C ALA A 94 40.56 21.03 24.30
N LEU A 95 41.80 20.66 24.66
CA LEU A 95 42.28 20.68 26.04
C LEU A 95 42.28 22.10 26.62
N ARG A 96 42.80 23.07 25.86
CA ARG A 96 42.76 24.49 26.26
C ARG A 96 41.32 25.00 26.41
N ALA A 97 40.42 24.63 25.51
CA ALA A 97 39.01 24.99 25.59
C ALA A 97 38.31 24.37 26.80
N ALA A 98 38.64 23.11 27.15
CA ALA A 98 38.15 22.46 28.36
C ALA A 98 38.56 23.25 29.62
N HIS A 99 39.82 23.69 29.72
CA HIS A 99 40.27 24.56 30.81
C HIS A 99 39.52 25.90 30.85
N THR A 100 39.33 26.56 29.70
CA THR A 100 38.54 27.82 29.62
C THR A 100 37.09 27.62 30.09
N LEU A 101 36.53 26.44 29.87
CA LEU A 101 35.19 26.05 30.33
C LEU A 101 35.14 25.52 31.77
N GLY A 102 36.28 25.44 32.47
CA GLY A 102 36.38 24.86 33.81
C GLY A 102 36.07 23.36 33.86
N GLN A 103 36.28 22.64 32.75
CA GLN A 103 36.07 21.19 32.63
C GLN A 103 37.42 20.45 32.78
N PRO A 104 37.42 19.20 33.27
CA PRO A 104 38.63 18.39 33.34
C PRO A 104 39.09 17.95 31.95
N ASP A 105 40.39 17.69 31.81
CA ASP A 105 41.05 17.26 30.57
C ASP A 105 40.41 16.03 29.92
N SER A 106 39.85 15.13 30.73
CA SER A 106 39.14 13.92 30.27
C SER A 106 37.90 14.23 29.41
N ARG A 107 37.33 15.44 29.52
CA ARG A 107 36.18 15.88 28.71
C ARG A 107 36.57 16.55 27.40
N ALA A 108 37.86 16.82 27.15
CA ALA A 108 38.29 17.51 25.93
C ALA A 108 37.89 16.76 24.66
N ALA A 109 37.99 15.42 24.63
CA ALA A 109 37.58 14.61 23.49
C ALA A 109 36.07 14.72 23.21
N ALA A 110 35.22 14.63 24.25
CA ALA A 110 33.78 14.77 24.11
C ALA A 110 33.34 16.18 23.66
N LEU A 111 34.12 17.21 24.02
CA LEU A 111 33.91 18.58 23.53
C LEU A 111 34.34 18.72 22.07
N GLN A 112 35.43 18.06 21.67
CA GLN A 112 35.92 18.06 20.28
C GLN A 112 34.90 17.43 19.32
N ASP A 113 34.23 16.34 19.71
CA ASP A 113 33.20 15.68 18.89
C ASP A 113 31.99 16.57 18.59
N ARG A 114 31.73 17.57 19.44
CA ARG A 114 30.64 18.54 19.30
C ARG A 114 31.05 19.82 18.58
N LEU A 115 32.33 19.94 18.18
CA LEU A 115 32.88 21.10 17.49
C LEU A 115 32.97 20.84 15.98
N ARG A 116 32.52 21.82 15.21
CA ARG A 116 32.72 21.87 13.76
C ARG A 116 33.42 23.18 13.40
N VAL A 117 34.66 23.08 12.91
CA VAL A 117 35.40 24.24 12.39
C VAL A 117 35.28 24.28 10.87
N THR A 118 34.87 25.42 10.33
CA THR A 118 34.74 25.63 8.88
C THR A 118 35.42 26.92 8.44
N ASN A 119 35.95 26.95 7.22
CA ASN A 119 36.41 28.17 6.57
C ASN A 119 35.41 28.56 5.45
N PRO A 120 34.54 29.57 5.66
CA PRO A 120 33.67 30.06 4.59
C PRO A 120 34.48 30.81 3.52
N THR A 121 34.22 30.52 2.24
CA THR A 121 34.67 31.27 1.05
C THR A 121 36.18 31.60 0.97
N LYS A 122 37.08 30.64 1.24
CA LYS A 122 38.56 30.84 1.21
C LYS A 122 38.98 32.12 1.93
N SER A 123 38.25 32.49 2.99
CA SER A 123 38.49 33.73 3.71
C SER A 123 39.55 33.51 4.78
N GLN A 124 40.03 34.59 5.37
CA GLN A 124 40.85 34.52 6.58
C GLN A 124 40.00 34.28 7.84
N VAL A 125 38.72 33.93 7.72
CA VAL A 125 37.82 33.72 8.85
C VAL A 125 37.65 32.23 9.12
N LEU A 126 37.88 31.82 10.37
CA LEU A 126 37.51 30.51 10.89
C LEU A 126 36.21 30.61 11.68
N ARG A 127 35.29 29.69 11.38
CA ARG A 127 33.99 29.62 12.00
C ARG A 127 33.91 28.38 12.90
N PHE A 128 33.78 28.62 14.20
CA PHE A 128 33.68 27.61 15.25
C PHE A 128 32.22 27.41 15.61
N GLU A 129 31.62 26.33 15.11
CA GLU A 129 30.26 25.94 15.44
C GLU A 129 30.31 24.86 16.53
N PHE A 130 29.64 25.09 17.66
CA PHE A 130 29.60 24.15 18.78
C PHE A 130 28.15 23.78 19.12
N ALA A 131 27.89 22.47 19.18
CA ALA A 131 26.57 21.92 19.46
C ALA A 131 26.43 21.51 20.94
N SER A 132 25.31 21.87 21.57
CA SER A 132 25.02 21.52 22.95
C SER A 132 23.52 21.40 23.22
N ASP A 133 23.17 20.71 24.30
CA ASP A 133 21.79 20.47 24.74
C ASP A 133 21.18 21.73 25.40
N ALA A 134 22.00 22.75 25.67
CA ALA A 134 21.55 24.04 26.20
C ALA A 134 22.12 25.20 25.37
N PRO A 135 21.31 26.24 25.08
CA PRO A 135 21.71 27.35 24.22
C PRO A 135 22.88 28.16 24.81
N GLN A 136 22.94 28.30 26.14
CA GLN A 136 24.04 28.96 26.83
C GLN A 136 25.34 28.15 26.79
N HIS A 137 25.27 26.82 26.83
CA HIS A 137 26.44 25.95 26.69
C HIS A 137 26.96 25.95 25.26
N ALA A 138 26.07 25.99 24.27
CA ALA A 138 26.45 26.14 22.87
C ALA A 138 27.29 27.43 22.65
N ALA A 139 26.79 28.56 23.15
CA ALA A 139 27.48 29.86 23.04
C ALA A 139 28.82 29.88 23.79
N ARG A 140 28.85 29.40 25.04
CA ARG A 140 30.08 29.33 25.83
C ARG A 140 31.13 28.43 25.18
N GLY A 141 30.73 27.27 24.66
CA GLY A 141 31.63 26.35 23.99
C GLY A 141 32.26 26.95 22.72
N ALA A 142 31.43 27.53 21.83
CA ALA A 142 31.93 28.17 20.62
C ALA A 142 32.94 29.30 20.90
N ASN A 143 32.65 30.14 21.91
CA ASN A 143 33.54 31.22 22.33
C ASN A 143 34.83 30.67 22.98
N ALA A 144 34.73 29.66 23.84
CA ALA A 144 35.88 29.05 24.50
C ALA A 144 36.85 28.39 23.50
N PHE A 145 36.33 27.73 22.46
CA PHE A 145 37.17 27.17 21.38
C PHE A 145 37.85 28.26 20.54
N ALA A 146 37.15 29.34 20.23
CA ALA A 146 37.73 30.49 19.52
C ALA A 146 38.87 31.14 20.33
N GLU A 147 38.66 31.35 21.64
CA GLU A 147 39.67 31.88 22.55
C GLU A 147 40.86 30.93 22.73
N ALA A 148 40.59 29.63 22.90
CA ALA A 148 41.62 28.60 23.02
C ALA A 148 42.51 28.51 21.77
N TYR A 149 41.92 28.63 20.57
CA TYR A 149 42.68 28.66 19.32
C TYR A 149 43.59 29.89 19.24
N LEU A 150 43.09 31.08 19.57
CA LEU A 150 43.90 32.31 19.57
C LEU A 150 45.01 32.26 20.62
N ALA A 151 44.74 31.71 21.81
CA ALA A 151 45.74 31.50 22.85
C ALA A 151 46.84 30.52 22.41
N ASP A 152 46.46 29.43 21.73
CA ASP A 152 47.42 28.48 21.17
C ASP A 152 48.31 29.11 20.09
N ARG A 153 47.69 29.87 19.17
CA ARG A 153 48.40 30.59 18.11
C ARG A 153 49.38 31.62 18.69
N LYS A 154 48.96 32.39 19.70
CA LYS A 154 49.82 33.34 20.42
C LYS A 154 51.00 32.62 21.08
N SER A 155 50.76 31.51 21.77
CA SER A 155 51.80 30.70 22.41
C SER A 155 52.82 30.16 21.38
N ARG A 156 52.37 29.72 20.20
CA ARG A 156 53.26 29.30 19.11
C ARG A 156 54.08 30.45 18.52
N ASN A 157 53.46 31.63 18.35
CA ASN A 157 54.15 32.84 17.89
C ASN A 157 55.20 33.31 18.90
N ASP A 158 54.86 33.38 20.19
CA ASP A 158 55.77 33.73 21.27
C ASP A 158 56.96 32.76 21.31
N ALA A 159 56.71 31.45 21.20
CA ALA A 159 57.78 30.44 21.15
C ALA A 159 58.66 30.57 19.90
N ALA A 160 58.12 30.98 18.76
CA ALA A 160 58.90 31.28 17.55
C ALA A 160 59.77 32.53 17.73
N VAL A 161 59.21 33.60 18.30
CA VAL A 161 59.92 34.84 18.64
C VAL A 161 61.06 34.56 19.61
N GLN A 162 60.81 33.80 20.68
CA GLN A 162 61.84 33.45 21.67
C GLN A 162 62.98 32.63 21.06
N ARG A 163 62.67 31.67 20.16
CA ARG A 163 63.69 30.91 19.44
C ARG A 163 64.53 31.80 18.53
N ALA A 164 63.89 32.71 17.78
CA ALA A 164 64.58 33.65 16.89
C ALA A 164 65.49 34.61 17.68
N VAL A 165 64.97 35.22 18.75
CA VAL A 165 65.73 36.10 19.64
C VAL A 165 66.86 35.34 20.34
N GLY A 166 66.62 34.10 20.76
CA GLY A 166 67.65 33.23 21.35
C GLY A 166 68.82 32.97 20.39
N GLY A 167 68.53 32.63 19.13
CA GLY A 167 69.56 32.44 18.10
C GLY A 167 70.37 33.72 17.83
N MET A 168 69.70 34.87 17.71
CA MET A 168 70.38 36.15 17.51
C MET A 168 71.23 36.56 18.73
N LYS A 169 70.75 36.30 19.95
CA LYS A 169 71.53 36.54 21.18
C LYS A 169 72.80 35.68 21.23
N GLN A 170 72.74 34.43 20.76
CA GLN A 170 73.92 33.57 20.65
C GLN A 170 74.93 34.10 19.63
N GLN A 171 74.47 34.60 18.47
CA GLN A 171 75.34 35.25 17.48
C GLN A 171 75.99 36.51 18.04
N ILE A 172 75.23 37.37 18.73
CA ILE A 172 75.77 38.55 19.42
C ILE A 172 76.82 38.13 20.44
N ALA A 173 76.58 37.07 21.22
CA ALA A 173 77.54 36.58 22.21
C ALA A 173 78.83 36.05 21.57
N ALA A 174 78.73 35.34 20.44
CA ALA A 174 79.88 34.84 19.69
C ALA A 174 80.71 36.00 19.10
N LEU A 175 80.07 36.97 18.45
CA LEU A 175 80.71 38.18 17.91
C LEU A 175 81.33 39.02 19.03
N THR A 176 80.69 39.10 20.21
CA THR A 176 81.24 39.80 21.37
C THR A 176 82.51 39.13 21.90
N ARG A 177 82.55 37.78 21.92
CA ARG A 177 83.76 37.03 22.30
C ARG A 177 84.87 37.22 21.28
N GLN A 178 84.56 37.21 19.99
CA GLN A 178 85.52 37.46 18.92
C GLN A 178 86.10 38.88 19.02
N LYS A 179 85.23 39.88 19.20
CA LYS A 179 85.63 41.28 19.46
C LYS A 179 86.60 41.40 20.63
N LYS A 180 86.38 40.66 21.72
CA LYS A 180 87.27 40.67 22.89
C LYS A 180 88.67 40.12 22.56
N LYS A 181 88.75 39.03 21.77
CA LYS A 181 90.03 38.47 21.30
C LYS A 181 90.75 39.41 20.33
N ASP A 182 90.03 39.99 19.37
CA ASP A 182 90.62 40.86 18.35
C ASP A 182 91.09 42.21 18.93
N SER A 183 90.44 42.69 20.00
CA SER A 183 90.85 43.88 20.74
C SER A 183 92.16 43.70 21.51
N GLU A 184 92.58 42.47 21.84
CA GLU A 184 93.89 42.18 22.44
C GLU A 184 95.00 42.12 21.37
N ASN A 185 94.64 41.86 20.10
CA ASN A 185 95.57 41.73 18.97
C ASN A 185 95.74 43.01 18.12
N GLY A 186 95.11 44.13 18.50
CA GLY A 186 95.32 45.44 17.85
C GLY A 186 94.69 45.61 16.46
N THR A 187 93.75 44.75 16.05
CA THR A 187 93.06 44.85 14.73
C THR A 187 91.58 45.26 14.82
N ALA A 188 91.08 45.77 13.68
CA ALA A 188 89.90 46.62 13.52
C ALA A 188 88.59 46.15 14.20
N THR A 189 88.26 46.77 15.33
CA THR A 189 87.09 46.48 16.18
C THR A 189 85.76 47.13 15.70
N SER A 190 85.80 48.01 14.70
CA SER A 190 84.65 48.85 14.28
C SER A 190 83.58 48.08 13.48
N ALA A 191 83.97 47.13 12.63
CA ALA A 191 83.04 46.34 11.82
C ALA A 191 82.14 45.42 12.67
N VAL A 192 82.74 44.66 13.59
CA VAL A 192 82.02 43.78 14.53
C VAL A 192 81.09 44.59 15.45
N LYS A 193 81.48 45.82 15.82
CA LYS A 193 80.63 46.72 16.61
C LYS A 193 79.36 47.16 15.86
N SER A 194 79.47 47.46 14.56
CA SER A 194 78.32 47.80 13.71
C SER A 194 77.38 46.61 13.53
N GLU A 195 77.95 45.42 13.37
CA GLU A 195 77.18 44.18 13.23
C GLU A 195 76.38 43.85 14.51
N ILE A 196 77.02 43.93 15.68
CA ILE A 196 76.35 43.79 16.99
C ILE A 196 75.22 44.81 17.13
N GLY A 197 75.45 46.07 16.75
CA GLY A 197 74.43 47.12 16.80
C GLY A 197 73.23 46.83 15.89
N SER A 198 73.46 46.31 14.69
CA SER A 198 72.38 45.91 13.78
C SER A 198 71.59 44.70 14.27
N LEU A 199 72.26 43.70 14.87
CA LEU A 199 71.61 42.56 15.51
C LEU A 199 70.81 42.97 16.76
N GLN A 200 71.33 43.89 17.57
CA GLN A 200 70.61 44.44 18.73
C GLN A 200 69.34 45.19 18.31
N LYS A 201 69.43 46.00 17.24
CA LYS A 201 68.27 46.68 16.67
C LYS A 201 67.21 45.67 16.20
N ARG A 202 67.61 44.60 15.49
CA ARG A 202 66.72 43.51 15.08
C ARG A 202 66.07 42.80 16.26
N VAL A 203 66.81 42.51 17.31
CA VAL A 203 66.25 41.89 18.54
C VAL A 203 65.17 42.78 19.15
N SER A 204 65.41 44.10 19.23
CA SER A 204 64.42 45.05 19.76
C SER A 204 63.17 45.12 18.89
N GLU A 205 63.32 45.14 17.57
CA GLU A 205 62.21 45.18 16.62
C GLU A 205 61.34 43.92 16.70
N ILE A 206 61.93 42.73 16.72
CA ILE A 206 61.19 41.45 16.87
C ILE A 206 60.47 41.39 18.21
N SER A 207 61.14 41.79 19.29
CA SER A 207 60.58 41.70 20.66
C SER A 207 59.40 42.65 20.88
N SER A 208 59.32 43.74 20.10
CA SER A 208 58.23 44.73 20.17
C SER A 208 57.00 44.38 19.31
N ARG A 209 57.06 43.32 18.52
CA ARG A 209 55.99 42.99 17.56
C ARG A 209 54.82 42.31 18.25
N ASP A 210 53.61 42.67 17.87
CA ASP A 210 52.40 42.02 18.38
C ASP A 210 52.36 40.55 17.95
N THR A 211 52.29 39.65 18.94
CA THR A 211 52.22 38.20 18.72
C THR A 211 50.78 37.68 18.63
N ASN A 212 49.78 38.57 18.75
CA ASN A 212 48.38 38.23 18.55
C ASN A 212 48.14 37.73 17.12
N GLY A 213 47.76 36.47 17.00
CA GLY A 213 47.60 35.77 15.72
C GLY A 213 46.26 36.00 15.00
N GLY A 214 45.36 36.80 15.57
CA GLY A 214 44.01 37.02 15.06
C GLY A 214 43.07 37.62 16.11
N ASP A 215 41.85 37.94 15.69
CA ASP A 215 40.81 38.52 16.54
C ASP A 215 39.47 37.81 16.38
N ILE A 216 38.66 37.80 17.44
CA ILE A 216 37.27 37.33 17.37
C ILE A 216 36.41 38.44 16.75
N VAL A 217 35.96 38.23 15.51
CA VAL A 217 35.12 39.19 14.77
C VAL A 217 33.68 39.14 15.29
N ARG A 218 33.19 37.94 15.59
CA ARG A 218 31.85 37.72 16.09
C ARG A 218 31.86 36.65 17.17
N ARG A 219 31.40 37.00 18.36
CA ARG A 219 31.17 36.04 19.45
C ARG A 219 29.85 35.30 19.22
N GLY A 220 29.84 34.02 19.56
CA GLY A 220 28.64 33.21 19.58
C GLY A 220 27.64 33.69 20.61
N ALA A 221 26.38 33.84 20.19
CA ALA A 221 25.24 34.18 21.04
C ALA A 221 24.37 32.94 21.27
N ALA A 222 23.65 32.91 22.39
CA ALA A 222 22.74 31.81 22.71
C ALA A 222 21.61 31.75 21.66
N PRO A 223 21.48 30.65 20.89
CA PRO A 223 20.41 30.52 19.89
C PRO A 223 19.05 30.41 20.58
N THR A 224 18.04 31.04 19.98
CA THR A 224 16.65 31.02 20.48
C THR A 224 15.83 29.83 19.97
N LEU A 225 16.30 29.17 18.91
CA LEU A 225 15.65 28.04 18.26
C LEU A 225 16.63 26.87 18.17
N PRO A 226 16.17 25.62 18.35
CA PRO A 226 17.00 24.44 18.17
C PRO A 226 17.38 24.26 16.69
N SER A 227 18.59 23.75 16.46
CA SER A 227 19.18 23.53 15.14
C SER A 227 18.83 22.16 14.53
N GLY A 228 18.08 21.31 15.26
CA GLY A 228 17.69 19.97 14.85
C GLY A 228 16.61 19.92 13.77
N PRO A 229 16.30 18.72 13.22
CA PRO A 229 15.20 18.54 12.28
C PRO A 229 13.90 19.01 12.95
N GLY A 230 13.32 20.11 12.45
CA GLY A 230 12.18 20.75 13.09
C GLY A 230 11.02 19.76 13.25
N TRP A 231 10.24 19.90 14.32
CA TRP A 231 9.12 18.99 14.65
C TRP A 231 8.17 18.70 13.47
N ARG A 232 8.01 19.66 12.54
CA ARG A 232 7.26 19.51 11.29
C ARG A 232 7.83 18.41 10.37
N THR A 233 9.15 18.33 10.25
CA THR A 233 9.83 17.31 9.43
C THR A 233 9.69 15.92 10.05
N LEU A 234 9.82 15.82 11.38
CA LEU A 234 9.61 14.56 12.11
C LEU A 234 8.17 14.07 12.02
N LEU A 235 7.18 14.97 12.11
CA LEU A 235 5.78 14.62 11.88
C LEU A 235 5.51 14.19 10.44
N ALA A 236 6.06 14.90 9.45
CA ALA A 236 5.90 14.55 8.03
C ALA A 236 6.50 13.17 7.73
N LEU A 237 7.68 12.88 8.29
CA LEU A 237 8.35 11.59 8.17
C LEU A 237 7.55 10.48 8.86
N GLY A 238 7.05 10.75 10.08
CA GLY A 238 6.20 9.83 10.82
C GLY A 238 4.91 9.47 10.06
N LEU A 239 4.24 10.48 9.49
CA LEU A 239 3.06 10.28 8.63
C LEU A 239 3.40 9.42 7.41
N ALA A 240 4.51 9.72 6.71
CA ALA A 240 4.92 8.99 5.52
C ALA A 240 5.20 7.51 5.85
N CYS A 241 5.97 7.24 6.91
CA CYS A 241 6.24 5.87 7.37
C CYS A 241 4.96 5.15 7.81
N GLY A 242 4.08 5.82 8.56
CA GLY A 242 2.81 5.25 9.00
C GLY A 242 1.86 4.93 7.85
N ALA A 243 1.81 5.76 6.82
CA ALA A 243 1.01 5.52 5.62
C ALA A 243 1.50 4.29 4.85
N VAL A 244 2.82 4.18 4.63
CA VAL A 244 3.42 3.01 3.96
C VAL A 244 3.12 1.72 4.74
N LEU A 245 3.31 1.74 6.06
CA LEU A 245 3.04 0.59 6.91
C LEU A 245 1.55 0.22 6.94
N GLY A 246 0.66 1.22 6.97
CA GLY A 246 -0.79 1.04 6.92
C GLY A 246 -1.27 0.42 5.60
N ILE A 247 -0.68 0.81 4.47
CA ILE A 247 -0.95 0.19 3.16
C ILE A 247 -0.49 -1.26 3.14
N LEU A 248 0.73 -1.54 3.64
CA LEU A 248 1.26 -2.90 3.70
C LEU A 248 0.38 -3.81 4.57
N LEU A 249 -0.06 -3.33 5.74
CA LEU A 249 -0.97 -4.07 6.61
C LEU A 249 -2.34 -4.29 5.96
N ALA A 250 -2.88 -3.28 5.27
CA ALA A 250 -4.14 -3.41 4.55
C ALA A 250 -4.05 -4.48 3.44
N TRP A 251 -2.94 -4.51 2.71
CA TRP A 251 -2.67 -5.53 1.71
C TRP A 251 -2.58 -6.93 2.33
N LEU A 252 -1.85 -7.07 3.44
CA LEU A 252 -1.73 -8.34 4.16
C LEU A 252 -3.09 -8.84 4.70
N CYS A 253 -3.87 -7.96 5.33
CA CYS A 253 -5.23 -8.29 5.78
C CYS A 253 -6.14 -8.67 4.62
N SER A 254 -5.97 -8.05 3.44
CA SER A 254 -6.73 -8.41 2.25
C SER A 254 -6.28 -9.74 1.65
N ALA A 255 -4.99 -10.09 1.73
CA ALA A 255 -4.46 -11.36 1.25
C ALA A 255 -4.91 -12.53 2.12
N LEU A 256 -5.06 -12.30 3.43
CA LEU A 256 -5.57 -13.29 4.38
C LEU A 256 -7.11 -13.47 4.32
N ASP A 257 -7.83 -12.50 3.76
CA ASP A 257 -9.28 -12.64 3.56
C ASP A 257 -9.58 -13.43 2.27
N GLY A 258 -9.71 -14.75 2.40
CA GLY A 258 -10.00 -15.67 1.29
C GLY A 258 -11.44 -15.63 0.76
N ARG A 259 -12.22 -14.59 1.02
CA ARG A 259 -13.62 -14.47 0.56
C ARG A 259 -13.70 -14.01 -0.90
N VAL A 260 -14.70 -14.55 -1.60
CA VAL A 260 -15.00 -14.26 -3.00
C VAL A 260 -15.75 -12.94 -3.09
N ARG A 261 -15.28 -12.00 -3.91
CA ARG A 261 -15.82 -10.62 -3.95
C ARG A 261 -16.41 -10.21 -5.29
N SER A 262 -16.23 -11.00 -6.34
CA SER A 262 -16.77 -10.74 -7.68
C SER A 262 -17.30 -12.02 -8.33
N ALA A 263 -18.21 -11.87 -9.30
CA ALA A 263 -18.71 -13.01 -10.08
C ALA A 263 -17.58 -13.72 -10.85
N ARG A 264 -16.55 -12.97 -11.28
CA ARG A 264 -15.34 -13.54 -11.92
C ARG A 264 -14.58 -14.45 -10.96
N GLU A 265 -14.41 -14.03 -9.71
CA GLU A 265 -13.78 -14.87 -8.69
C GLU A 265 -14.63 -16.11 -8.35
N VAL A 266 -15.96 -16.01 -8.36
CA VAL A 266 -16.87 -17.18 -8.21
C VAL A 266 -16.64 -18.15 -9.37
N GLN A 267 -16.66 -17.67 -10.61
CA GLN A 267 -16.43 -18.49 -11.80
C GLN A 267 -15.06 -19.18 -11.77
N ALA A 268 -14.01 -18.45 -11.38
CA ALA A 268 -12.67 -18.98 -11.28
C ALA A 268 -12.52 -20.03 -10.16
N ALA A 269 -13.19 -19.82 -9.01
CA ALA A 269 -13.16 -20.77 -7.89
C ALA A 269 -13.98 -22.04 -8.17
N LEU A 270 -15.17 -21.89 -8.75
CA LEU A 270 -16.10 -22.98 -9.02
C LEU A 270 -15.79 -23.73 -10.33
N ARG A 271 -14.98 -23.14 -11.22
CA ARG A 271 -14.69 -23.65 -12.57
C ARG A 271 -15.95 -23.90 -13.42
N ALA A 272 -17.01 -23.12 -13.18
CA ALA A 272 -18.30 -23.22 -13.85
C ALA A 272 -18.86 -21.82 -14.13
N PRO A 273 -19.69 -21.65 -15.18
CA PRO A 273 -20.21 -20.34 -15.53
C PRO A 273 -21.12 -19.76 -14.43
N VAL A 274 -21.07 -18.44 -14.27
CA VAL A 274 -22.06 -17.73 -13.44
C VAL A 274 -23.27 -17.42 -14.31
N LEU A 275 -24.40 -18.07 -14.02
CA LEU A 275 -25.61 -18.00 -14.83
C LEU A 275 -26.38 -16.69 -14.62
N GLY A 276 -26.23 -16.08 -13.43
CA GLY A 276 -26.84 -14.80 -13.09
C GLY A 276 -26.36 -14.22 -11.76
N VAL A 277 -26.56 -12.91 -11.60
CA VAL A 277 -26.35 -12.19 -10.35
C VAL A 277 -27.69 -11.64 -9.90
N LEU A 278 -28.13 -12.00 -8.69
CA LEU A 278 -29.38 -11.54 -8.11
C LEU A 278 -29.15 -10.21 -7.40
N PRO A 279 -29.78 -9.11 -7.85
CA PRO A 279 -29.70 -7.83 -7.18
C PRO A 279 -30.45 -7.87 -5.84
N HIS A 280 -30.11 -6.96 -4.95
CA HIS A 280 -30.79 -6.82 -3.67
C HIS A 280 -31.83 -5.72 -3.73
N ASP A 281 -33.11 -6.10 -3.64
CA ASP A 281 -34.26 -5.21 -3.79
C ASP A 281 -34.71 -4.64 -2.44
N GLY A 282 -33.79 -4.02 -1.69
CA GLY A 282 -34.08 -3.27 -0.46
C GLY A 282 -34.93 -4.01 0.59
N PRO A 283 -35.58 -3.29 1.53
CA PRO A 283 -36.45 -3.89 2.55
C PRO A 283 -37.80 -4.38 2.02
N ALA A 284 -38.23 -3.94 0.83
CA ALA A 284 -39.48 -4.37 0.19
C ALA A 284 -39.37 -5.74 -0.51
N GLY A 285 -38.15 -6.24 -0.73
CA GLY A 285 -37.84 -7.53 -1.37
C GLY A 285 -37.57 -8.69 -0.41
N ASP A 286 -37.90 -8.57 0.89
CA ASP A 286 -37.76 -9.66 1.89
C ASP A 286 -38.81 -10.78 1.71
N SER A 287 -39.70 -10.66 0.71
CA SER A 287 -40.63 -11.74 0.35
C SER A 287 -39.88 -12.92 -0.27
N LEU A 288 -40.09 -14.12 0.28
CA LEU A 288 -39.48 -15.36 -0.22
C LEU A 288 -39.87 -15.64 -1.68
N LEU A 289 -41.05 -15.18 -2.12
CA LEU A 289 -41.52 -15.24 -3.50
C LEU A 289 -41.70 -13.83 -4.08
N THR A 290 -40.96 -13.54 -5.13
CA THR A 290 -40.92 -12.27 -5.88
C THR A 290 -41.51 -12.42 -7.27
N VAL A 291 -41.22 -13.53 -7.96
CA VAL A 291 -41.76 -13.84 -9.29
C VAL A 291 -43.29 -13.94 -9.22
N GLY A 292 -43.98 -13.13 -10.02
CA GLY A 292 -45.44 -13.04 -10.06
C GLY A 292 -46.07 -12.30 -8.87
N ARG A 293 -45.28 -11.64 -8.00
CA ARG A 293 -45.83 -10.82 -6.91
C ARG A 293 -45.30 -9.40 -6.90
N THR A 294 -44.03 -9.25 -7.26
CA THR A 294 -43.33 -7.98 -7.29
C THR A 294 -42.66 -7.82 -8.63
N ASP A 295 -42.79 -6.64 -9.23
CA ASP A 295 -41.95 -6.25 -10.35
C ASP A 295 -40.64 -5.66 -9.83
N GLY A 296 -39.52 -6.02 -10.46
CA GLY A 296 -38.22 -5.59 -9.98
C GLY A 296 -37.07 -6.27 -10.72
N ALA A 297 -35.86 -5.75 -10.49
CA ALA A 297 -34.65 -6.27 -11.11
C ALA A 297 -34.36 -7.72 -10.67
N ARG A 298 -34.71 -8.12 -9.43
CA ARG A 298 -34.54 -9.50 -8.96
C ARG A 298 -35.52 -10.46 -9.61
N THR A 299 -36.77 -10.06 -9.82
CA THR A 299 -37.77 -10.84 -10.57
C THR A 299 -37.31 -11.10 -12.00
N GLU A 300 -36.84 -10.07 -12.69
CA GLU A 300 -36.34 -10.21 -14.07
C GLU A 300 -35.06 -11.07 -14.14
N ALA A 301 -34.21 -10.98 -13.11
CA ALA A 301 -33.05 -11.86 -12.99
C ALA A 301 -33.45 -13.34 -12.82
N TYR A 302 -34.52 -13.65 -12.08
CA TYR A 302 -35.06 -15.01 -11.96
C TYR A 302 -35.65 -15.52 -13.28
N ARG A 303 -36.42 -14.69 -14.01
CA ARG A 303 -36.95 -15.05 -15.35
C ARG A 303 -35.82 -15.32 -16.34
N SER A 304 -34.83 -14.42 -16.38
CA SER A 304 -33.63 -14.57 -17.20
C SER A 304 -32.86 -15.85 -16.86
N LEU A 305 -32.75 -16.19 -15.57
CA LEU A 305 -32.10 -17.42 -15.11
C LEU A 305 -32.87 -18.67 -15.55
N ALA A 306 -34.20 -18.69 -15.40
CA ALA A 306 -35.05 -19.80 -15.82
C ALA A 306 -34.94 -20.05 -17.33
N TYR A 307 -35.03 -19.00 -18.13
CA TYR A 307 -34.88 -19.07 -19.58
C TYR A 307 -33.50 -19.61 -20.01
N ARG A 308 -32.42 -19.10 -19.40
CA ARG A 308 -31.06 -19.60 -19.68
C ARG A 308 -30.90 -21.06 -19.31
N LEU A 309 -31.41 -21.47 -18.14
CA LEU A 309 -31.36 -22.85 -17.70
C LEU A 309 -32.09 -23.75 -18.71
N GLU A 310 -33.30 -23.39 -19.15
CA GLU A 310 -34.01 -24.17 -20.17
C GLU A 310 -33.16 -24.36 -21.43
N GLN A 311 -32.49 -23.30 -21.90
CA GLN A 311 -31.61 -23.38 -23.08
C GLN A 311 -30.35 -24.23 -22.88
N THR A 312 -29.89 -24.45 -21.64
CA THR A 312 -28.72 -25.31 -21.38
C THR A 312 -28.99 -26.81 -21.58
N GLY A 313 -30.24 -27.18 -21.88
CA GLY A 313 -30.59 -28.57 -22.18
C GLY A 313 -30.60 -29.49 -20.95
N PHE A 314 -30.73 -28.98 -19.71
CA PHE A 314 -30.91 -29.85 -18.53
C PHE A 314 -32.19 -30.71 -18.63
N SER A 315 -33.10 -30.34 -19.55
CA SER A 315 -34.31 -31.06 -19.87
C SER A 315 -34.05 -32.45 -20.50
N GLU A 316 -32.96 -32.62 -21.27
CA GLU A 316 -32.60 -33.92 -21.86
C GLU A 316 -32.20 -34.97 -20.81
N SER A 317 -31.86 -34.54 -19.60
CA SER A 317 -31.39 -35.38 -18.49
C SER A 317 -32.45 -35.59 -17.39
N GLY A 318 -33.72 -35.28 -17.67
CA GLY A 318 -34.85 -35.64 -16.81
C GLY A 318 -35.46 -34.51 -15.98
N ASP A 319 -35.36 -33.25 -16.43
CA ASP A 319 -36.02 -32.06 -15.86
C ASP A 319 -35.87 -31.88 -14.33
N ARG A 320 -34.79 -32.43 -13.74
CA ARG A 320 -34.51 -32.40 -12.30
C ARG A 320 -33.35 -31.47 -12.00
N LEU A 321 -33.63 -30.35 -11.34
CA LEU A 321 -32.65 -29.35 -10.94
C LEU A 321 -32.42 -29.38 -9.42
N LEU A 322 -31.18 -29.56 -9.02
CA LEU A 322 -30.76 -29.51 -7.62
C LEU A 322 -30.16 -28.14 -7.30
N VAL A 323 -30.76 -27.40 -6.36
CA VAL A 323 -30.28 -26.09 -5.90
C VAL A 323 -29.58 -26.28 -4.56
N VAL A 324 -28.30 -25.95 -4.51
CA VAL A 324 -27.44 -26.16 -3.33
C VAL A 324 -26.70 -24.87 -2.96
N ALA A 325 -26.39 -24.71 -1.68
CA ALA A 325 -25.43 -23.72 -1.22
C ALA A 325 -24.19 -24.40 -0.62
N PRO A 326 -23.00 -23.77 -0.69
CA PRO A 326 -21.79 -24.32 -0.04
C PRO A 326 -21.95 -24.51 1.47
N ARG A 327 -22.53 -23.50 2.13
CA ARG A 327 -22.86 -23.46 3.57
C ARG A 327 -24.24 -22.84 3.74
N ARG A 328 -24.83 -22.93 4.93
CA ARG A 328 -26.14 -22.32 5.23
C ARG A 328 -26.27 -20.90 4.68
N TRP A 329 -27.18 -20.72 3.74
CA TRP A 329 -27.45 -19.46 3.07
C TRP A 329 -28.95 -19.34 2.78
N GLU A 330 -29.60 -18.35 3.38
CA GLU A 330 -31.06 -18.19 3.30
C GLU A 330 -31.56 -18.05 1.86
N ALA A 331 -30.76 -17.47 0.97
CA ALA A 331 -31.20 -17.28 -0.41
C ALA A 331 -31.33 -18.59 -1.21
N ALA A 332 -30.74 -19.72 -0.79
CA ALA A 332 -30.84 -20.96 -1.55
C ALA A 332 -32.31 -21.42 -1.72
N GLY A 333 -33.07 -21.42 -0.62
CA GLY A 333 -34.50 -21.74 -0.64
C GLY A 333 -35.32 -20.71 -1.40
N ALA A 334 -35.01 -19.41 -1.25
CA ALA A 334 -35.67 -18.34 -2.01
C ALA A 334 -35.39 -18.46 -3.52
N VAL A 335 -34.16 -18.78 -3.91
CA VAL A 335 -33.78 -19.01 -5.32
C VAL A 335 -34.53 -20.21 -5.89
N ALA A 336 -34.61 -21.32 -5.15
CA ALA A 336 -35.36 -22.49 -5.58
C ALA A 336 -36.86 -22.18 -5.78
N ALA A 337 -37.48 -21.47 -4.84
CA ALA A 337 -38.90 -21.11 -4.93
C ALA A 337 -39.20 -20.14 -6.09
N ASN A 338 -38.38 -19.10 -6.26
CA ASN A 338 -38.55 -18.13 -7.36
C ASN A 338 -38.26 -18.75 -8.72
N LEU A 339 -37.29 -19.67 -8.80
CA LEU A 339 -37.01 -20.40 -10.02
C LEU A 339 -38.15 -21.36 -10.37
N ALA A 340 -38.78 -21.99 -9.37
CA ALA A 340 -39.97 -22.80 -9.59
C ALA A 340 -41.15 -21.98 -10.15
N ALA A 341 -41.37 -20.77 -9.60
CA ALA A 341 -42.37 -19.85 -10.13
C ALA A 341 -42.04 -19.36 -11.55
N ALA A 342 -40.77 -19.07 -11.84
CA ALA A 342 -40.35 -18.65 -13.19
C ALA A 342 -40.51 -19.78 -14.23
N PHE A 343 -40.25 -21.04 -13.85
CA PHE A 343 -40.55 -22.18 -14.72
C PHE A 343 -42.06 -22.38 -14.91
N ALA A 344 -42.88 -22.11 -13.90
CA ALA A 344 -44.34 -22.13 -14.04
C ALA A 344 -44.84 -21.01 -14.98
N GLU A 345 -44.23 -19.83 -14.93
CA GLU A 345 -44.51 -18.71 -15.86
C GLU A 345 -44.16 -19.07 -17.31
N LEU A 346 -43.14 -19.90 -17.53
CA LEU A 346 -42.77 -20.49 -18.83
C LEU A 346 -43.73 -21.62 -19.28
N GLY A 347 -44.80 -21.89 -18.52
CA GLY A 347 -45.80 -22.91 -18.84
C GLY A 347 -45.39 -24.34 -18.49
N LYS A 348 -44.29 -24.54 -17.74
CA LYS A 348 -43.87 -25.88 -17.29
C LYS A 348 -44.69 -26.32 -16.09
N LYS A 349 -44.91 -27.63 -15.95
CA LYS A 349 -45.48 -28.23 -14.73
C LYS A 349 -44.38 -28.40 -13.71
N VAL A 350 -44.37 -27.60 -12.65
CA VAL A 350 -43.25 -27.57 -11.70
C VAL A 350 -43.62 -28.15 -10.34
N VAL A 351 -42.72 -28.96 -9.79
CA VAL A 351 -42.71 -29.33 -8.36
C VAL A 351 -41.46 -28.78 -7.69
N LEU A 352 -41.67 -27.98 -6.64
CA LEU A 352 -40.64 -27.62 -5.68
C LEU A 352 -40.59 -28.71 -4.60
N VAL A 353 -39.45 -29.36 -4.44
CA VAL A 353 -39.20 -30.27 -3.32
C VAL A 353 -38.25 -29.58 -2.35
N ASP A 354 -38.75 -29.25 -1.17
CA ASP A 354 -37.95 -28.74 -0.07
C ASP A 354 -37.31 -29.93 0.65
N ALA A 355 -36.01 -30.12 0.43
CA ALA A 355 -35.21 -31.24 0.92
C ALA A 355 -34.29 -30.84 2.08
N ASP A 356 -34.61 -29.77 2.82
CA ASP A 356 -33.84 -29.29 3.99
C ASP A 356 -34.69 -29.31 5.28
N PRO A 357 -34.83 -30.47 5.96
CA PRO A 357 -35.49 -30.60 7.28
C PRO A 357 -34.91 -29.73 8.40
N ASP A 358 -33.69 -29.18 8.27
CA ASP A 358 -33.12 -28.30 9.30
C ASP A 358 -33.67 -26.88 9.22
N THR A 359 -34.34 -26.53 8.12
CA THR A 359 -34.95 -25.21 7.93
C THR A 359 -36.48 -25.27 8.06
N PRO A 360 -37.13 -24.18 8.50
CA PRO A 360 -38.59 -24.10 8.46
C PRO A 360 -39.08 -24.31 7.03
N SER A 361 -40.06 -25.20 6.85
CA SER A 361 -40.47 -25.63 5.52
C SER A 361 -40.82 -24.45 4.61
N LEU A 362 -40.24 -24.45 3.40
CA LEU A 362 -40.48 -23.44 2.39
C LEU A 362 -41.97 -23.33 2.07
N ALA A 363 -42.67 -24.47 2.04
CA ALA A 363 -44.11 -24.52 1.82
C ALA A 363 -44.92 -23.72 2.85
N ALA A 364 -44.47 -23.64 4.10
CA ALA A 364 -45.15 -22.85 5.15
C ALA A 364 -44.95 -21.34 4.99
N ARG A 365 -43.88 -20.92 4.28
CA ARG A 365 -43.53 -19.51 4.04
C ARG A 365 -44.04 -18.99 2.68
N LEU A 366 -44.59 -19.88 1.84
CA LEU A 366 -45.06 -19.56 0.50
C LEU A 366 -46.57 -19.25 0.49
N PRO A 367 -47.04 -18.35 -0.41
CA PRO A 367 -48.46 -18.05 -0.56
C PRO A 367 -49.19 -19.26 -1.14
N LEU A 368 -50.17 -19.79 -0.41
CA LEU A 368 -50.89 -20.99 -0.81
C LEU A 368 -52.15 -20.65 -1.61
N VAL A 369 -52.47 -21.48 -2.60
CA VAL A 369 -53.76 -21.36 -3.32
C VAL A 369 -54.91 -21.64 -2.34
N PRO A 370 -55.93 -20.77 -2.25
CA PRO A 370 -57.09 -20.95 -1.38
C PRO A 370 -57.80 -22.29 -1.63
N ALA A 371 -58.27 -22.94 -0.57
CA ALA A 371 -58.85 -24.28 -0.65
C ALA A 371 -60.00 -24.42 -1.67
N GLY A 372 -60.82 -23.36 -1.83
CA GLY A 372 -61.94 -23.34 -2.78
C GLY A 372 -61.55 -23.24 -4.26
N ALA A 373 -60.31 -22.82 -4.58
CA ALA A 373 -59.80 -22.73 -5.95
C ALA A 373 -58.99 -23.97 -6.38
N ARG A 374 -58.89 -24.99 -5.51
CA ARG A 374 -58.15 -26.24 -5.77
C ARG A 374 -58.97 -27.27 -6.56
N THR A 375 -60.29 -27.20 -6.49
CA THR A 375 -61.24 -28.21 -6.99
C THR A 375 -61.31 -28.35 -8.51
N GLY A 376 -60.75 -27.41 -9.28
CA GLY A 376 -60.68 -27.48 -10.76
C GLY A 376 -59.27 -27.64 -11.34
N LYS A 377 -58.21 -27.59 -10.51
CA LYS A 377 -56.82 -27.78 -10.94
C LYS A 377 -56.43 -29.24 -10.75
N ALA A 378 -56.90 -30.09 -11.66
CA ALA A 378 -56.69 -31.53 -11.64
C ALA A 378 -55.22 -31.90 -11.91
N THR A 379 -54.37 -31.78 -10.90
CA THR A 379 -53.07 -32.43 -10.86
C THR A 379 -53.02 -33.25 -9.60
N SER A 380 -52.73 -34.54 -9.72
CA SER A 380 -52.47 -35.42 -8.59
C SER A 380 -51.27 -34.85 -7.83
N LEU A 381 -51.56 -34.15 -6.73
CA LEU A 381 -50.53 -33.58 -5.87
C LEU A 381 -49.79 -34.72 -5.17
N PRO A 382 -48.48 -34.55 -4.94
CA PRO A 382 -47.78 -35.53 -4.14
C PRO A 382 -48.35 -35.63 -2.74
N GLY A 383 -48.26 -36.80 -2.10
CA GLY A 383 -48.83 -37.01 -0.76
C GLY A 383 -48.28 -35.99 0.25
N GLY A 384 -49.13 -35.07 0.73
CA GLY A 384 -48.74 -33.97 1.63
C GLY A 384 -48.24 -32.69 0.95
N GLY A 385 -48.27 -32.64 -0.39
CA GLY A 385 -47.93 -31.46 -1.18
C GLY A 385 -49.00 -30.37 -1.12
N VAL A 386 -48.57 -29.12 -1.27
CA VAL A 386 -49.43 -27.94 -1.28
C VAL A 386 -49.28 -27.20 -2.60
N LEU A 387 -50.37 -26.59 -3.08
CA LEU A 387 -50.35 -25.75 -4.28
C LEU A 387 -49.97 -24.31 -3.90
N VAL A 388 -48.87 -23.81 -4.46
CA VAL A 388 -48.37 -22.45 -4.25
C VAL A 388 -48.90 -21.54 -5.35
N ASP A 389 -49.41 -20.37 -4.94
CA ASP A 389 -49.93 -19.34 -5.82
C ASP A 389 -48.83 -18.32 -6.18
N ALA A 390 -48.37 -18.38 -7.42
CA ALA A 390 -47.40 -17.43 -7.97
C ALA A 390 -48.08 -16.26 -8.69
N GLY A 391 -49.38 -16.01 -8.48
CA GLY A 391 -50.09 -14.89 -9.10
C GLY A 391 -50.20 -15.03 -10.63
N PRO A 392 -49.80 -14.01 -11.43
CA PRO A 392 -49.84 -14.08 -12.89
C PRO A 392 -48.83 -15.07 -13.46
N ALA A 393 -47.80 -15.49 -12.70
CA ALA A 393 -46.89 -16.57 -13.08
C ALA A 393 -47.55 -17.96 -12.97
N GLY A 394 -48.79 -18.04 -12.49
CA GLY A 394 -49.55 -19.27 -12.38
C GLY A 394 -49.39 -19.93 -11.01
N TRP A 395 -49.17 -21.24 -11.01
CA TRP A 395 -49.12 -22.05 -9.79
C TRP A 395 -48.15 -23.22 -9.96
N PHE A 396 -47.60 -23.68 -8.84
CA PHE A 396 -46.72 -24.86 -8.80
C PHE A 396 -46.98 -25.68 -7.55
N ALA A 397 -46.62 -26.97 -7.59
CA ALA A 397 -46.72 -27.84 -6.42
C ALA A 397 -45.47 -27.66 -5.54
N ALA A 398 -45.64 -27.57 -4.23
CA ALA A 398 -44.54 -27.60 -3.28
C ALA A 398 -44.72 -28.76 -2.30
N CYS A 399 -43.67 -29.54 -2.11
CA CYS A 399 -43.64 -30.66 -1.18
C CYS A 399 -42.46 -30.47 -0.24
N SER A 400 -42.66 -30.75 1.04
CA SER A 400 -41.56 -30.83 2.00
C SER A 400 -41.16 -32.30 2.12
N SER A 401 -39.87 -32.59 2.02
CA SER A 401 -39.33 -33.85 2.51
C SER A 401 -39.67 -33.88 3.99
N GLY A 402 -40.60 -34.75 4.38
CA GLY A 402 -40.83 -34.98 5.80
C GLY A 402 -39.53 -35.48 6.44
N ARG A 403 -39.51 -35.59 7.77
CA ARG A 403 -38.53 -36.42 8.51
C ARG A 403 -38.68 -37.93 8.20
N SER A 404 -39.12 -38.27 6.99
CA SER A 404 -39.46 -39.59 6.48
C SER A 404 -38.24 -40.53 6.44
N GLY A 405 -37.02 -39.96 6.50
CA GLY A 405 -35.76 -40.69 6.39
C GLY A 405 -35.49 -41.27 4.99
N ARG A 406 -36.30 -40.92 3.98
CA ARG A 406 -36.14 -41.40 2.61
C ARG A 406 -35.06 -40.61 1.87
N PRO A 407 -34.32 -41.24 0.95
CA PRO A 407 -33.34 -40.53 0.14
C PRO A 407 -34.03 -39.53 -0.79
N ILE A 408 -33.45 -38.34 -0.94
CA ILE A 408 -33.97 -37.21 -1.72
C ILE A 408 -34.40 -37.63 -3.14
N GLN A 409 -33.61 -38.50 -3.80
CA GLN A 409 -33.92 -38.99 -5.14
C GLN A 409 -35.26 -39.77 -5.21
N ALA A 410 -35.56 -40.57 -4.20
CA ALA A 410 -36.79 -41.36 -4.15
C ALA A 410 -38.01 -40.45 -3.99
N GLU A 411 -37.91 -39.44 -3.12
CA GLU A 411 -38.98 -38.47 -2.92
C GLU A 411 -39.25 -37.62 -4.17
N VAL A 412 -38.20 -37.16 -4.84
CA VAL A 412 -38.32 -36.42 -6.10
C VAL A 412 -38.94 -37.30 -7.18
N SER A 413 -38.51 -38.55 -7.30
CA SER A 413 -39.07 -39.49 -8.29
C SER A 413 -40.54 -39.81 -8.02
N GLN A 414 -40.92 -39.97 -6.74
CA GLN A 414 -42.31 -40.17 -6.34
C GLN A 414 -43.16 -38.93 -6.65
N ALA A 415 -42.69 -37.74 -6.28
CA ALA A 415 -43.40 -36.48 -6.51
C ALA A 415 -43.60 -36.20 -8.00
N MET A 416 -42.57 -36.43 -8.82
CA MET A 416 -42.67 -36.33 -10.28
C MET A 416 -43.63 -37.37 -10.85
N GLY A 417 -43.56 -38.63 -10.41
CA GLY A 417 -44.45 -39.70 -10.88
C GLY A 417 -45.93 -39.42 -10.59
N GLN A 418 -46.23 -38.81 -9.43
CA GLN A 418 -47.58 -38.42 -9.06
C GLN A 418 -48.12 -37.24 -9.89
N MET A 419 -47.26 -36.33 -10.36
CA MET A 419 -47.65 -35.23 -11.25
C MET A 419 -47.62 -35.57 -12.75
N ALA A 420 -46.95 -36.66 -13.13
CA ALA A 420 -46.81 -37.08 -14.52
C ALA A 420 -48.10 -37.62 -15.16
N SER A 421 -49.23 -37.65 -14.42
CA SER A 421 -50.51 -38.20 -14.87
C SER A 421 -51.25 -37.35 -15.95
N GLY A 422 -50.53 -36.61 -16.79
CA GLY A 422 -51.09 -35.79 -17.88
C GLY A 422 -50.06 -35.50 -18.99
N THR A 423 -50.37 -34.60 -19.92
CA THR A 423 -49.45 -34.20 -21.01
C THR A 423 -48.29 -33.34 -20.50
N GLY A 424 -47.06 -33.76 -20.80
CA GLY A 424 -45.81 -33.04 -20.48
C GLY A 424 -45.07 -33.58 -19.24
N SER A 425 -43.74 -33.71 -19.36
CA SER A 425 -42.84 -34.09 -18.26
C SER A 425 -42.79 -32.99 -17.21
N PRO A 426 -43.02 -33.29 -15.91
CA PRO A 426 -42.90 -32.29 -14.86
C PRO A 426 -41.43 -31.92 -14.61
N THR A 427 -41.16 -30.66 -14.30
CA THR A 427 -39.86 -30.16 -13.87
C THR A 427 -39.78 -30.15 -12.34
N ALA A 428 -38.76 -30.80 -11.78
CA ALA A 428 -38.51 -30.79 -10.35
C ALA A 428 -37.40 -29.81 -10.00
N VAL A 429 -37.68 -28.87 -9.11
CA VAL A 429 -36.68 -27.99 -8.50
C VAL A 429 -36.54 -28.41 -7.05
N VAL A 430 -35.33 -28.75 -6.63
CA VAL A 430 -35.07 -29.26 -5.28
C VAL A 430 -34.20 -28.28 -4.52
N ALA A 431 -34.73 -27.74 -3.42
CA ALA A 431 -33.94 -26.97 -2.47
C ALA A 431 -33.30 -27.95 -1.48
N ALA A 432 -31.99 -28.14 -1.54
CA ALA A 432 -31.31 -29.13 -0.71
C ALA A 432 -30.47 -28.50 0.40
N HIS A 433 -30.08 -29.34 1.36
CA HIS A 433 -29.14 -28.97 2.43
C HIS A 433 -27.85 -28.33 1.89
N PRO A 434 -27.13 -27.58 2.74
CA PRO A 434 -25.80 -27.11 2.41
C PRO A 434 -24.84 -28.28 2.12
N LEU A 435 -24.20 -28.23 0.95
CA LEU A 435 -23.44 -29.35 0.41
C LEU A 435 -22.24 -29.75 1.28
N LEU A 436 -21.58 -28.78 1.91
CA LEU A 436 -20.41 -29.04 2.76
C LEU A 436 -20.77 -29.50 4.18
N GLU A 437 -22.06 -29.46 4.55
CA GLU A 437 -22.54 -29.87 5.87
C GLU A 437 -23.16 -31.28 5.83
N HIS A 438 -23.76 -31.68 4.69
CA HIS A 438 -24.49 -32.95 4.57
C HIS A 438 -24.13 -33.72 3.28
N ALA A 439 -23.78 -35.00 3.44
CA ALA A 439 -23.30 -35.86 2.36
C ALA A 439 -24.44 -36.49 1.51
N ASP A 440 -25.68 -36.46 2.00
CA ASP A 440 -26.87 -36.95 1.30
C ASP A 440 -27.10 -36.22 -0.04
N VAL A 441 -26.86 -34.91 -0.07
CA VAL A 441 -26.97 -34.07 -1.27
C VAL A 441 -25.95 -34.48 -2.33
N LEU A 442 -24.73 -34.87 -1.94
CA LEU A 442 -23.70 -35.35 -2.87
C LEU A 442 -24.09 -36.68 -3.51
N MET A 443 -24.66 -37.60 -2.72
CA MET A 443 -25.17 -38.86 -3.26
C MET A 443 -26.34 -38.63 -4.21
N ALA A 444 -27.18 -37.64 -3.92
CA ALA A 444 -28.32 -37.29 -4.74
C ALA A 444 -27.89 -36.64 -6.07
N ALA A 445 -26.84 -35.81 -6.06
CA ALA A 445 -26.37 -34.98 -7.19
C ALA A 445 -26.21 -35.73 -8.53
N ARG A 446 -25.76 -36.99 -8.52
CA ARG A 446 -25.59 -37.81 -9.74
C ARG A 446 -26.90 -38.20 -10.43
N HIS A 447 -28.02 -38.09 -9.72
CA HIS A 447 -29.35 -38.47 -10.19
C HIS A 447 -30.19 -37.28 -10.65
N PHE A 448 -29.61 -36.07 -10.63
CA PHE A 448 -30.21 -34.85 -11.15
C PHE A 448 -29.65 -34.50 -12.52
N GLY A 449 -30.48 -33.89 -13.37
CA GLY A 449 -30.07 -33.41 -14.70
C GLY A 449 -29.11 -32.23 -14.62
N GLY A 450 -29.06 -31.54 -13.47
CA GLY A 450 -28.00 -30.59 -13.16
C GLY A 450 -28.07 -30.03 -11.74
N VAL A 451 -26.92 -29.50 -11.30
CA VAL A 451 -26.74 -28.87 -9.99
C VAL A 451 -26.45 -27.37 -10.19
N LEU A 452 -27.18 -26.54 -9.45
CA LEU A 452 -27.06 -25.09 -9.42
C LEU A 452 -26.55 -24.65 -8.05
N VAL A 453 -25.39 -23.98 -8.02
CA VAL A 453 -24.80 -23.50 -6.77
C VAL A 453 -25.22 -22.06 -6.50
N VAL A 454 -25.88 -21.82 -5.37
CA VAL A 454 -26.23 -20.48 -4.88
C VAL A 454 -25.15 -20.03 -3.91
N THR A 455 -24.56 -18.86 -4.17
CA THR A 455 -23.49 -18.31 -3.32
C THR A 455 -23.64 -16.82 -3.11
N GLY A 456 -23.26 -16.33 -1.93
CA GLY A 456 -23.12 -14.91 -1.66
C GLY A 456 -21.72 -14.38 -1.97
N LEU A 457 -21.58 -13.05 -2.08
CA LEU A 457 -20.30 -12.34 -2.19
C LEU A 457 -19.44 -12.34 -0.90
N HIS A 458 -19.75 -13.24 0.04
CA HIS A 458 -19.04 -13.40 1.30
C HIS A 458 -18.56 -14.84 1.53
N THR A 459 -18.84 -15.75 0.60
CA THR A 459 -18.39 -17.15 0.65
C THR A 459 -16.87 -17.23 0.47
N ARG A 460 -16.20 -18.21 1.09
CA ARG A 460 -14.76 -18.42 0.90
C ARG A 460 -14.48 -19.08 -0.45
N ARG A 461 -13.36 -18.71 -1.07
CA ARG A 461 -12.90 -19.32 -2.34
C ARG A 461 -12.68 -20.83 -2.18
N GLU A 462 -12.18 -21.23 -1.01
CA GLU A 462 -11.95 -22.63 -0.66
C GLU A 462 -13.26 -23.43 -0.61
N ASP A 463 -14.31 -22.89 0.03
CA ASP A 463 -15.63 -23.55 0.09
C ASP A 463 -16.19 -23.79 -1.33
N LEU A 464 -16.03 -22.83 -2.25
CA LEU A 464 -16.49 -22.98 -3.65
C LEU A 464 -15.68 -24.04 -4.41
N ARG A 465 -14.35 -24.06 -4.24
CA ARG A 465 -13.50 -25.09 -4.86
C ARG A 465 -13.88 -26.47 -4.38
N GLN A 466 -14.03 -26.63 -3.07
CA GLN A 466 -14.43 -27.88 -2.44
C GLN A 466 -15.80 -28.36 -2.96
N VAL A 467 -16.78 -27.46 -3.09
CA VAL A 467 -18.08 -27.78 -3.70
C VAL A 467 -17.92 -28.29 -5.14
N SER A 468 -17.13 -27.60 -5.97
CA SER A 468 -16.91 -28.00 -7.36
C SER A 468 -16.24 -29.37 -7.49
N GLU A 469 -15.27 -29.65 -6.62
CA GLU A 469 -14.56 -30.93 -6.58
C GLU A 469 -15.49 -32.05 -6.12
N LEU A 470 -16.24 -31.84 -5.03
CA LEU A 470 -17.17 -32.85 -4.50
C LEU A 470 -18.29 -33.21 -5.49
N ILE A 471 -18.87 -32.21 -6.18
CA ILE A 471 -19.90 -32.47 -7.22
C ILE A 471 -19.30 -33.22 -8.41
N SER A 472 -18.08 -32.86 -8.83
CA SER A 472 -17.39 -33.53 -9.92
C SER A 472 -17.05 -34.98 -9.55
N CYS A 473 -16.57 -35.22 -8.34
CA CYS A 473 -16.27 -36.56 -7.81
C CYS A 473 -17.52 -37.42 -7.65
N SER A 474 -18.67 -36.84 -7.30
CA SER A 474 -19.93 -37.59 -7.20
C SER A 474 -20.56 -37.91 -8.56
N GLY A 475 -20.02 -37.37 -9.66
CA GLY A 475 -20.57 -37.52 -11.01
C GLY A 475 -21.78 -36.62 -11.29
N GLY A 476 -21.98 -35.57 -10.49
CA GLY A 476 -23.03 -34.59 -10.73
C GLY A 476 -22.67 -33.61 -11.86
N ARG A 477 -23.65 -33.20 -12.65
CA ARG A 477 -23.46 -32.19 -13.70
C ARG A 477 -23.63 -30.78 -13.12
N LEU A 478 -22.53 -30.07 -12.87
CA LEU A 478 -22.57 -28.69 -12.42
C LEU A 478 -22.96 -27.75 -13.56
N LEU A 479 -24.14 -27.13 -13.48
CA LEU A 479 -24.64 -26.20 -14.51
C LEU A 479 -24.01 -24.81 -14.38
N GLY A 480 -23.74 -24.39 -13.14
CA GLY A 480 -23.16 -23.08 -12.85
C GLY A 480 -23.49 -22.56 -11.47
N ALA A 481 -23.20 -21.28 -11.27
CA ALA A 481 -23.51 -20.56 -10.04
C ALA A 481 -24.47 -19.38 -10.23
N VAL A 482 -25.24 -19.11 -9.18
CA VAL A 482 -26.02 -17.88 -9.02
C VAL A 482 -25.44 -17.12 -7.84
N VAL A 483 -25.09 -15.86 -8.10
CA VAL A 483 -24.50 -15.00 -7.08
C VAL A 483 -25.58 -14.10 -6.50
N ASP A 484 -25.89 -14.25 -5.22
CA ASP A 484 -26.72 -13.29 -4.51
C ASP A 484 -25.85 -12.12 -4.03
N ALA A 485 -26.17 -10.91 -4.49
CA ALA A 485 -25.44 -9.71 -4.10
C ALA A 485 -25.62 -9.38 -2.60
N GLY A 486 -26.67 -9.90 -1.95
CA GLY A 486 -26.98 -9.70 -0.54
C GLY A 486 -27.27 -8.23 -0.18
N ARG A 487 -27.52 -7.94 1.11
CA ARG A 487 -27.68 -6.56 1.61
C ARG A 487 -26.39 -5.77 1.41
N ALA A 488 -26.27 -5.07 0.29
CA ALA A 488 -25.15 -4.17 0.04
C ALA A 488 -25.19 -3.04 1.08
N ARG A 489 -24.26 -3.07 2.05
CA ARG A 489 -23.99 -1.91 2.91
C ARG A 489 -23.41 -0.77 2.05
N GLY A 490 -24.30 0.04 1.48
CA GLY A 490 -24.04 1.37 0.91
C GLY A 490 -23.48 1.42 -0.52
N ARG A 491 -24.24 2.06 -1.42
CA ARG A 491 -23.81 2.70 -2.69
C ARG A 491 -23.06 1.85 -3.75
N VAL A 492 -23.46 0.60 -4.03
CA VAL A 492 -22.84 -0.20 -5.11
C VAL A 492 -23.82 -0.62 -6.23
N SER A 493 -25.09 -0.19 -6.20
CA SER A 493 -26.10 -0.71 -7.14
C SER A 493 -25.92 -0.30 -8.62
N SER A 494 -25.16 0.75 -8.94
CA SER A 494 -25.12 1.27 -10.32
C SER A 494 -23.99 0.72 -11.20
N ALA A 495 -22.93 0.14 -10.62
CA ALA A 495 -21.74 -0.27 -11.39
C ALA A 495 -21.78 -1.74 -11.86
N VAL A 496 -22.46 -2.62 -11.10
CA VAL A 496 -22.55 -4.06 -11.43
C VAL A 496 -23.57 -4.33 -12.54
N LEU A 497 -24.57 -3.47 -12.71
CA LEU A 497 -25.65 -3.63 -13.70
C LEU A 497 -25.29 -3.16 -15.12
N ARG A 498 -24.10 -2.58 -15.37
CA ARG A 498 -23.80 -1.90 -16.65
C ARG A 498 -22.96 -2.69 -17.67
N ARG A 499 -22.60 -3.96 -17.43
CA ARG A 499 -21.85 -4.78 -18.40
C ARG A 499 -22.43 -6.19 -18.58
N VAL A 500 -23.65 -6.25 -19.09
CA VAL A 500 -24.08 -7.33 -19.99
C VAL A 500 -24.84 -6.67 -21.14
N LYS A 501 -24.09 -6.19 -22.15
CA LYS A 501 -24.70 -5.79 -23.42
C LYS A 501 -24.51 -6.98 -24.38
N PRO A 502 -25.56 -7.52 -25.01
CA PRO A 502 -25.40 -8.60 -25.97
C PRO A 502 -24.68 -8.06 -27.21
N ARG A 503 -23.67 -8.79 -27.68
CA ARG A 503 -22.99 -8.51 -28.94
C ARG A 503 -23.91 -8.99 -30.06
N SER A 504 -24.68 -8.06 -30.63
CA SER A 504 -25.39 -8.29 -31.89
C SER A 504 -24.37 -8.22 -33.03
N GLN A 505 -24.11 -9.37 -33.67
CA GLN A 505 -23.62 -9.43 -35.04
C GLN A 505 -24.58 -10.33 -35.81
N ALA A 506 -25.65 -9.73 -36.30
CA ALA A 506 -26.24 -10.16 -37.56
C ALA A 506 -25.41 -9.48 -38.65
N GLU A 507 -24.37 -10.15 -39.14
CA GLU A 507 -23.69 -9.75 -40.36
C GLU A 507 -24.40 -10.46 -41.51
N SER A 508 -25.19 -9.67 -42.24
CA SER A 508 -25.89 -10.08 -43.44
C SER A 508 -24.87 -10.48 -44.51
N VAL A 509 -24.77 -11.76 -44.81
CA VAL A 509 -24.12 -12.24 -46.03
C VAL A 509 -25.11 -12.05 -47.18
N MET A 510 -24.89 -11.03 -48.00
CA MET A 510 -25.45 -10.97 -49.36
C MET A 510 -24.35 -11.39 -50.35
N PRO A 511 -24.66 -12.22 -51.37
CA PRO A 511 -23.69 -12.59 -52.39
C PRO A 511 -23.55 -11.45 -53.43
N ALA A 512 -22.31 -11.09 -53.76
CA ALA A 512 -22.01 -10.21 -54.88
C ALA A 512 -22.38 -10.92 -56.19
N THR A 513 -23.32 -10.33 -56.93
CA THR A 513 -23.64 -10.71 -58.31
C THR A 513 -22.89 -9.76 -59.23
N GLU A 514 -22.15 -10.32 -60.21
CA GLU A 514 -21.54 -9.59 -61.33
C GLU A 514 -22.55 -8.74 -62.11
N PRO A 515 -22.06 -7.78 -62.90
CA PRO A 515 -22.44 -7.87 -64.31
C PRO A 515 -21.26 -7.74 -65.27
N ALA A 516 -21.31 -8.61 -66.28
CA ALA A 516 -20.52 -8.53 -67.50
C ALA A 516 -20.92 -7.30 -68.34
N GLY A 517 -19.92 -6.68 -68.98
CA GLY A 517 -20.12 -5.64 -69.99
C GLY A 517 -18.79 -5.31 -70.67
N ARG A 518 -18.54 -5.96 -71.82
CA ARG A 518 -17.35 -5.83 -72.64
C ARG A 518 -17.69 -5.00 -73.88
N HIS A 519 -16.69 -4.21 -74.32
CA HIS A 519 -16.54 -3.49 -75.60
C HIS A 519 -17.07 -2.06 -75.67
N ASP A 520 -16.16 -1.09 -75.79
CA ASP A 520 -15.87 -0.54 -77.12
C ASP A 520 -14.54 0.25 -77.18
N THR A 521 -14.02 0.26 -78.39
CA THR A 521 -12.70 0.67 -78.87
C THR A 521 -12.52 2.17 -79.11
N LEU A 522 -11.26 2.62 -79.04
CA LEU A 522 -10.58 3.62 -79.90
C LEU A 522 -11.27 4.98 -80.16
N THR A 523 -10.62 6.08 -79.75
CA THR A 523 -9.97 7.10 -80.62
C THR A 523 -9.65 8.40 -79.82
N VAL A 524 -8.37 8.79 -79.72
CA VAL A 524 -7.71 9.95 -80.39
C VAL A 524 -8.04 11.33 -79.78
N SER A 525 -7.04 11.99 -79.16
CA SER A 525 -6.34 13.17 -79.73
C SER A 525 -5.74 14.12 -78.66
N ARG A 526 -4.43 14.32 -78.79
CA ARG A 526 -3.60 15.54 -78.67
C ARG A 526 -3.80 16.53 -77.51
N GLY A 527 -2.65 16.78 -76.86
CA GLY A 527 -2.29 17.97 -76.09
C GLY A 527 -0.90 17.76 -75.53
#